data_AF-A0A8S9TW26-F1
#
_entry.id   AF-A0A8S9TW26-F1
#
_cell.length_a   1.000
_cell.length_b   1.000
_cell.length_c   1.000
_cell.angle_alpha   90.00
_cell.angle_beta   90.00
_cell.angle_gamma   90.00
#
_symmetry.space_group_name_H-M   'P 1'
#
loop_
_entity.id
_entity.type
_entity.pdbx_description
1 polymer ?
#
loop_
_entity_poly.entity_id
_entity_poly.type
_entity_poly.pdbx_seq_one_letter_code
_entity_poly.pdbx_strand_id
1 'polypeptide(L)'
;MERYLPVEPVDNVTTVAAANGHLEILQWLYDIQQERVHFRDIEICGALENKHHNVVACLRERAMPRTECMDKVLRSAVKAGNLSIAKWLCDEFASDASDMLQFAINSCHEETARWIIERFDVSGGNLKLYFLAKLGNLQLLKYLASRQMATVHEGMLLVAAANGHLDVIKWLHCEQGLVLTSDAMREAAQNGNVHVVQWLFDTDDSTCDSSVFVGAAEYGHLDVLQWLQTRWSGSCGTVAMDWAARSGHLDVVQWLHEHCDKGCSVNAVDEAATNGHLDVVKWLHKYRSEGCTTLAMDGAAACNGHVAVVQWLHANRSEGCTPLAMDWAARNGHFDVVKWLGDNRSEGCTSAAMDKAARYGHLKVVKWLHAHRTEGCTINAMNKAAEAGHLDVVKWLHTHRSEGCSRSAMTRAIANKHFDVIMFLHLHRNEGFDLPINMTIRLPLELQQWLVASYTDEVSGCHFETTKLDWHSSSDSLRRLEHAPAAVHVSYFNFTW
;
A
#
# COMPACT_ATOMS: atom_id res chain seq x y z
N MET A 1 -42.99 7.65 17.51
CA MET A 1 -41.51 7.77 17.49
C MET A 1 -41.13 9.26 17.53
N GLU A 2 -41.49 9.98 18.58
CA GLU A 2 -41.27 11.46 18.67
C GLU A 2 -40.38 11.88 19.85
N ARG A 3 -39.82 10.93 20.60
CA ARG A 3 -39.06 11.25 21.81
C ARG A 3 -37.77 10.48 21.87
N TYR A 4 -36.78 10.78 21.02
CA TYR A 4 -35.36 10.42 21.22
C TYR A 4 -34.49 11.06 20.11
N LEU A 5 -34.47 12.39 19.99
CA LEU A 5 -33.40 13.05 19.23
C LEU A 5 -32.65 14.02 20.15
N PRO A 6 -31.32 13.84 20.34
CA PRO A 6 -30.49 14.73 21.15
C PRO A 6 -30.41 16.13 20.52
N VAL A 7 -29.94 17.09 21.30
CA VAL A 7 -29.86 18.54 20.99
C VAL A 7 -28.78 18.86 19.92
N GLU A 8 -28.11 17.84 19.37
CA GLU A 8 -27.03 17.97 18.39
C GLU A 8 -27.54 18.18 16.94
N PRO A 9 -26.76 18.81 16.05
CA PRO A 9 -27.10 18.95 14.64
C PRO A 9 -27.33 17.58 13.99
N VAL A 10 -28.44 17.43 13.26
CA VAL A 10 -28.83 16.16 12.59
C VAL A 10 -28.03 15.94 11.29
N ASP A 11 -27.07 16.81 11.00
CA ASP A 11 -26.25 16.89 9.79
C ASP A 11 -25.56 15.55 9.42
N ASN A 12 -25.15 14.76 10.42
CA ASN A 12 -24.53 13.46 10.16
C ASN A 12 -25.55 12.42 9.65
N VAL A 13 -26.77 12.45 10.20
CA VAL A 13 -27.86 11.54 9.81
C VAL A 13 -28.37 11.88 8.42
N THR A 14 -28.50 13.17 8.08
CA THR A 14 -28.89 13.61 6.73
C THR A 14 -27.83 13.23 5.70
N THR A 15 -26.55 13.40 6.03
CA THR A 15 -25.43 13.00 5.16
C THR A 15 -25.42 11.51 4.88
N VAL A 16 -25.53 10.68 5.91
CA VAL A 16 -25.56 9.22 5.75
C VAL A 16 -26.82 8.76 5.02
N ALA A 17 -27.98 9.34 5.31
CA ALA A 17 -29.23 9.01 4.62
C ALA A 17 -29.16 9.36 3.13
N ALA A 18 -28.60 10.51 2.77
CA ALA A 18 -28.42 10.92 1.38
C ALA A 18 -27.41 10.07 0.63
N ALA A 19 -26.26 9.78 1.25
CA ALA A 19 -25.24 8.92 0.68
C ALA A 19 -25.71 7.47 0.46
N ASN A 20 -26.70 6.98 1.22
CA ASN A 20 -27.25 5.63 1.06
C ASN A 20 -28.60 5.58 0.31
N GLY A 21 -29.08 6.70 -0.23
CA GLY A 21 -30.28 6.73 -1.05
C GLY A 21 -31.61 6.66 -0.29
N HIS A 22 -31.62 6.91 1.02
CA HIS A 22 -32.80 6.83 1.88
C HIS A 22 -33.68 8.08 1.76
N LEU A 23 -34.38 8.20 0.64
CA LEU A 23 -35.28 9.32 0.33
C LEU A 23 -36.37 9.54 1.39
N GLU A 24 -36.95 8.45 1.92
CA GLU A 24 -38.02 8.50 2.93
C GLU A 24 -37.55 9.13 4.24
N ILE A 25 -36.32 8.81 4.67
CA ILE A 25 -35.70 9.38 5.87
C ILE A 25 -35.43 10.87 5.66
N LEU A 26 -34.96 11.25 4.47
CA LEU A 26 -34.73 12.66 4.14
C LEU A 26 -36.03 13.47 4.08
N GLN A 27 -37.10 12.90 3.52
CA GLN A 27 -38.43 13.53 3.50
C GLN A 27 -38.96 13.71 4.92
N TRP A 28 -38.88 12.66 5.74
CA TRP A 28 -39.31 12.69 7.14
C TRP A 28 -38.51 13.71 7.98
N LEU A 29 -37.19 13.79 7.80
CA LEU A 29 -36.34 14.77 8.48
C LEU A 29 -36.68 16.21 8.07
N TYR A 30 -37.01 16.43 6.79
CA TYR A 30 -37.42 17.73 6.26
C TYR A 30 -38.77 18.19 6.83
N ASP A 31 -39.75 17.28 6.92
CA ASP A 31 -41.11 17.60 7.36
C ASP A 31 -41.20 17.90 8.87
N ILE A 32 -40.26 17.38 9.67
CA ILE A 32 -40.28 17.52 11.14
C ILE A 32 -39.37 18.65 11.63
N GLN A 33 -38.33 19.04 10.88
CA GLN A 33 -37.26 19.91 11.38
C GLN A 33 -36.84 21.04 10.41
N GLN A 34 -37.80 21.80 9.86
CA GLN A 34 -37.54 22.92 8.93
C GLN A 34 -36.52 23.97 9.44
N GLU A 35 -36.40 24.17 10.76
CA GLU A 35 -35.47 25.16 11.35
C GLU A 35 -34.11 24.58 11.80
N ARG A 36 -33.92 23.25 11.75
CA ARG A 36 -32.76 22.57 12.35
C ARG A 36 -31.89 21.77 11.38
N VAL A 37 -32.34 21.58 10.13
CA VAL A 37 -31.55 20.93 9.09
C VAL A 37 -30.87 21.99 8.25
N HIS A 38 -29.57 22.16 8.42
CA HIS A 38 -28.76 22.89 7.47
C HIS A 38 -28.28 21.90 6.44
N PHE A 39 -28.86 21.88 5.24
CA PHE A 39 -28.29 21.11 4.12
C PHE A 39 -26.94 21.74 3.78
N ARG A 40 -25.84 21.09 4.18
CA ARG A 40 -24.48 21.66 4.13
C ARG A 40 -23.71 21.23 2.90
N ASP A 41 -24.42 20.91 1.81
CA ASP A 41 -23.84 20.60 0.50
C ASP A 41 -23.12 19.22 0.44
N ILE A 42 -22.86 18.58 1.58
CA ILE A 42 -22.25 17.24 1.69
C ILE A 42 -23.25 16.14 1.31
N GLU A 43 -24.53 16.33 1.65
CA GLU A 43 -25.61 15.39 1.36
C GLU A 43 -25.77 15.16 -0.15
N ILE A 44 -25.76 16.25 -0.93
CA ILE A 44 -25.91 16.18 -2.39
C ILE A 44 -24.65 15.59 -3.03
N CYS A 45 -23.45 15.86 -2.49
CA CYS A 45 -22.20 15.27 -2.96
C CYS A 45 -22.20 13.74 -2.74
N GLY A 46 -22.58 13.27 -1.55
CA GLY A 46 -22.69 11.84 -1.25
C GLY A 46 -23.73 11.14 -2.12
N ALA A 47 -24.89 11.76 -2.33
CA ALA A 47 -25.93 11.22 -3.20
C ALA A 47 -25.50 11.20 -4.69
N LEU A 48 -24.73 12.18 -5.15
CA LEU A 48 -24.15 12.22 -6.50
C LEU A 48 -23.11 11.12 -6.70
N GLU A 49 -22.12 11.02 -5.81
CA GLU A 49 -21.04 10.05 -5.90
C GLU A 49 -21.57 8.59 -5.83
N ASN A 50 -22.63 8.36 -5.05
CA ASN A 50 -23.30 7.05 -4.95
C ASN A 50 -24.46 6.87 -5.95
N LYS A 51 -24.63 7.78 -6.91
CA LYS A 51 -25.61 7.68 -8.03
C LYS A 51 -27.08 7.57 -7.60
N HIS A 52 -27.46 8.18 -6.49
CA HIS A 52 -28.84 8.21 -5.99
C HIS A 52 -29.67 9.34 -6.65
N HIS A 53 -29.99 9.17 -7.94
CA HIS A 53 -30.65 10.20 -8.76
C HIS A 53 -31.95 10.76 -8.17
N ASN A 54 -32.75 9.93 -7.50
CA ASN A 54 -34.01 10.32 -6.84
C ASN A 54 -33.77 11.24 -5.62
N VAL A 55 -32.76 10.93 -4.80
CA VAL A 55 -32.35 11.77 -3.68
C VAL A 55 -31.81 13.09 -4.19
N VAL A 56 -30.98 13.06 -5.24
CA VAL A 56 -30.41 14.27 -5.81
C VAL A 56 -31.50 15.18 -6.41
N ALA A 57 -32.50 14.62 -7.08
CA ALA A 57 -33.65 15.40 -7.58
C ALA A 57 -34.46 16.03 -6.45
N CYS A 58 -34.72 15.28 -5.37
CA CYS A 58 -35.42 15.78 -4.19
C CYS A 58 -34.64 16.90 -3.48
N LEU A 59 -33.32 16.71 -3.29
CA LEU A 59 -32.46 17.72 -2.68
C LEU A 59 -32.39 18.98 -3.56
N ARG A 60 -32.35 18.84 -4.90
CA ARG A 60 -32.37 19.96 -5.84
C ARG A 60 -33.61 20.84 -5.71
N GLU A 61 -34.80 20.25 -5.54
CA GLU A 61 -36.05 21.02 -5.41
C GLU A 61 -36.19 21.74 -4.07
N ARG A 62 -35.52 21.24 -3.02
CA ARG A 62 -35.80 21.62 -1.63
C ARG A 62 -34.70 22.40 -0.93
N ALA A 63 -33.45 22.32 -1.41
CA ALA A 63 -32.31 22.99 -0.81
C ALA A 63 -31.33 23.48 -1.90
N MET A 64 -31.21 24.80 -2.05
CA MET A 64 -30.21 25.38 -2.96
C MET A 64 -28.80 25.25 -2.35
N PRO A 65 -27.80 24.78 -3.11
CA PRO A 65 -26.42 24.74 -2.64
C PRO A 65 -25.92 26.14 -2.30
N ARG A 66 -25.10 26.27 -1.25
CA ARG A 66 -24.45 27.55 -0.93
C ARG A 66 -23.37 27.87 -1.94
N THR A 67 -23.23 29.15 -2.28
CA THR A 67 -22.24 29.66 -3.26
C THR A 67 -20.81 29.20 -2.95
N GLU A 68 -20.43 29.14 -1.66
CA GLU A 68 -19.10 28.70 -1.20
C GLU A 68 -18.80 27.21 -1.43
N CYS A 69 -19.82 26.37 -1.64
CA CYS A 69 -19.67 24.92 -1.81
C CYS A 69 -20.03 24.44 -3.22
N MET A 70 -20.38 25.35 -4.14
CA MET A 70 -20.80 25.01 -5.50
C MET A 70 -19.76 24.24 -6.29
N ASP A 71 -18.48 24.64 -6.18
CA ASP A 71 -17.38 23.93 -6.84
C ASP A 71 -17.24 22.47 -6.35
N LYS A 72 -17.58 22.20 -5.07
CA LYS A 72 -17.57 20.84 -4.52
C LYS A 72 -18.71 20.00 -5.09
N VAL A 73 -19.91 20.57 -5.19
CA VAL A 73 -21.08 19.88 -5.77
C VAL A 73 -20.89 19.66 -7.27
N LEU A 74 -20.39 20.67 -8.00
CA LEU A 74 -20.07 20.57 -9.42
C LEU A 74 -19.00 19.50 -9.68
N ARG A 75 -17.93 19.48 -8.87
CA ARG A 75 -16.89 18.43 -8.95
C ARG A 75 -17.48 17.05 -8.72
N SER A 76 -18.36 16.89 -7.73
CA SER A 76 -19.02 15.61 -7.42
C SER A 76 -19.95 15.19 -8.56
N ALA A 77 -20.69 16.12 -9.16
CA ALA A 77 -21.56 15.87 -10.32
C ALA A 77 -20.75 15.43 -11.54
N VAL A 78 -19.62 16.09 -11.83
CA VAL A 78 -18.72 15.73 -12.93
C VAL A 78 -18.08 14.35 -12.70
N LYS A 79 -17.58 14.06 -11.50
CA LYS A 79 -17.07 12.72 -11.13
C LYS A 79 -18.12 11.63 -11.23
N ALA A 80 -19.36 11.94 -10.89
CA ALA A 80 -20.49 11.00 -11.00
C ALA A 80 -21.01 10.84 -12.44
N GLY A 81 -20.60 11.71 -13.37
CA GLY A 81 -21.08 11.73 -14.75
C GLY A 81 -22.50 12.28 -14.89
N ASN A 82 -22.97 13.04 -13.90
CA ASN A 82 -24.32 13.59 -13.91
C ASN A 82 -24.36 14.92 -14.68
N LEU A 83 -24.42 14.80 -16.01
CA LEU A 83 -24.44 15.93 -16.95
C LEU A 83 -25.60 16.89 -16.70
N SER A 84 -26.76 16.39 -16.28
CA SER A 84 -27.94 17.24 -16.04
C SER A 84 -27.71 18.27 -14.94
N ILE A 85 -27.00 17.88 -13.88
CA ILE A 85 -26.71 18.73 -12.73
C ILE A 85 -25.51 19.61 -12.99
N ALA A 86 -24.49 19.08 -13.69
CA ALA A 86 -23.37 19.90 -14.11
C ALA A 86 -23.82 21.06 -15.02
N LYS A 87 -24.70 20.80 -16.00
CA LYS A 87 -25.32 21.84 -16.84
C LYS A 87 -26.10 22.85 -16.02
N TRP A 88 -27.00 22.37 -15.16
CA TRP A 88 -27.81 23.24 -14.31
C TRP A 88 -26.97 24.17 -13.43
N LEU A 89 -25.92 23.66 -12.78
CA LEU A 89 -25.03 24.47 -11.94
C LEU A 89 -24.30 25.54 -12.76
N CYS A 90 -23.80 25.19 -13.95
CA CYS A 90 -23.09 26.14 -14.81
C CYS A 90 -24.01 27.16 -15.50
N ASP A 91 -25.26 26.80 -15.80
CA ASP A 91 -26.26 27.69 -16.42
C ASP A 91 -26.79 28.73 -15.43
N GLU A 92 -27.13 28.31 -14.20
CA GLU A 92 -27.74 29.19 -13.20
C GLU A 92 -26.70 30.07 -12.47
N PHE A 93 -25.48 29.56 -12.25
CA PHE A 93 -24.51 30.21 -11.36
C PHE A 93 -23.21 30.64 -12.04
N ALA A 94 -23.12 30.49 -13.38
CA ALA A 94 -21.93 30.84 -14.16
C ALA A 94 -20.61 30.21 -13.65
N SER A 95 -20.70 29.02 -13.02
CA SER A 95 -19.52 28.28 -12.55
C SER A 95 -18.68 27.75 -13.71
N ASP A 96 -17.35 27.83 -13.56
CA ASP A 96 -16.40 27.28 -14.53
C ASP A 96 -16.08 25.81 -14.21
N ALA A 97 -16.25 24.93 -15.20
CA ALA A 97 -15.94 23.50 -15.08
C ALA A 97 -14.64 23.12 -15.81
N SER A 98 -13.88 24.08 -16.36
CA SER A 98 -12.65 23.87 -17.12
C SER A 98 -11.63 23.00 -16.37
N ASP A 99 -11.35 23.32 -15.11
CA ASP A 99 -10.44 22.57 -14.21
C ASP A 99 -10.94 21.16 -13.84
N MET A 100 -12.19 20.84 -14.18
CA MET A 100 -12.82 19.57 -13.83
C MET A 100 -12.74 18.51 -14.93
N LEU A 101 -12.23 18.86 -16.12
CA LEU A 101 -12.13 17.95 -17.26
C LEU A 101 -11.34 16.68 -16.92
N GLN A 102 -10.24 16.78 -16.17
CA GLN A 102 -9.45 15.61 -15.77
C GLN A 102 -10.26 14.63 -14.89
N PHE A 103 -11.18 15.12 -14.06
CA PHE A 103 -12.05 14.26 -13.26
C PHE A 103 -13.07 13.50 -14.12
N ALA A 104 -13.64 14.16 -15.14
CA ALA A 104 -14.52 13.52 -16.11
C ALA A 104 -13.78 12.42 -16.90
N ILE A 105 -12.54 12.70 -17.32
CA ILE A 105 -11.66 11.76 -18.03
C ILE A 105 -11.32 10.55 -17.15
N ASN A 106 -10.86 10.77 -15.92
CA ASN A 106 -10.50 9.69 -15.00
C ASN A 106 -11.67 8.76 -14.67
N SER A 107 -12.89 9.30 -14.72
CA SER A 107 -14.13 8.57 -14.44
C SER A 107 -14.80 8.01 -15.71
N CYS A 108 -14.18 8.20 -16.88
CA CYS A 108 -14.66 7.78 -18.21
C CYS A 108 -16.07 8.28 -18.61
N HIS A 109 -16.47 9.47 -18.14
CA HIS A 109 -17.76 10.06 -18.50
C HIS A 109 -17.65 10.85 -19.81
N GLU A 110 -17.76 10.14 -20.93
CA GLU A 110 -17.55 10.70 -22.28
C GLU A 110 -18.44 11.92 -22.56
N GLU A 111 -19.75 11.84 -22.29
CA GLU A 111 -20.68 12.95 -22.54
C GLU A 111 -20.35 14.18 -21.70
N THR A 112 -19.93 13.97 -20.45
CA THR A 112 -19.56 15.06 -19.54
C THR A 112 -18.26 15.71 -19.98
N ALA A 113 -17.27 14.91 -20.38
CA ALA A 113 -16.00 15.41 -20.90
C ALA A 113 -16.21 16.22 -22.20
N ARG A 114 -16.99 15.70 -23.16
CA ARG A 114 -17.33 16.41 -24.40
C ARG A 114 -18.04 17.73 -24.12
N TRP A 115 -19.02 17.72 -23.21
CA TRP A 115 -19.75 18.93 -22.82
C TRP A 115 -18.82 19.99 -22.22
N ILE A 116 -17.89 19.62 -21.33
CA ILE A 116 -16.92 20.57 -20.76
C ILE A 116 -16.06 21.18 -21.88
N ILE A 117 -15.58 20.37 -22.81
CA ILE A 117 -14.72 20.78 -23.92
C ILE A 117 -15.42 21.68 -24.94
N GLU A 118 -16.72 21.48 -25.15
CA GLU A 118 -17.51 22.30 -26.08
C GLU A 118 -17.95 23.63 -25.48
N ARG A 119 -18.13 23.67 -24.14
CA ARG A 119 -18.68 24.83 -23.45
C ARG A 119 -17.62 25.78 -22.90
N PHE A 120 -16.49 25.25 -22.45
CA PHE A 120 -15.44 26.05 -21.79
C PHE A 120 -14.19 26.13 -22.68
N ASP A 121 -13.48 27.25 -22.62
CA ASP A 121 -12.18 27.42 -23.28
C ASP A 121 -11.10 26.68 -22.47
N VAL A 122 -11.01 25.37 -22.68
CA VAL A 122 -10.05 24.53 -21.99
C VAL A 122 -8.73 24.56 -22.76
N SER A 123 -7.79 25.39 -22.31
CA SER A 123 -6.41 25.32 -22.81
C SER A 123 -5.85 23.90 -22.53
N GLY A 124 -5.41 23.20 -23.57
CA GLY A 124 -5.01 21.78 -23.56
C GLY A 124 -3.73 21.47 -22.78
N GLY A 125 -3.56 22.04 -21.58
CA GLY A 125 -2.42 21.82 -20.72
C GLY A 125 -2.47 20.47 -20.00
N ASN A 126 -1.62 19.54 -20.41
CA ASN A 126 -1.17 18.39 -19.62
C ASN A 126 -2.27 17.41 -19.14
N LEU A 127 -3.28 17.14 -19.97
CA LEU A 127 -4.29 16.11 -19.68
C LEU A 127 -3.64 14.71 -19.63
N LYS A 128 -3.83 14.01 -18.52
CA LYS A 128 -3.32 12.65 -18.33
C LYS A 128 -4.29 11.65 -18.95
N LEU A 129 -4.03 11.26 -20.20
CA LEU A 129 -4.87 10.30 -20.95
C LEU A 129 -4.62 8.83 -20.60
N TYR A 130 -3.59 8.54 -19.81
CA TYR A 130 -3.21 7.19 -19.38
C TYR A 130 -4.40 6.34 -18.87
N PHE A 131 -5.33 6.95 -18.11
CA PHE A 131 -6.52 6.26 -17.60
C PHE A 131 -7.48 5.79 -18.69
N LEU A 132 -7.61 6.54 -19.78
CA LEU A 132 -8.48 6.15 -20.90
C LEU A 132 -7.91 4.95 -21.65
N ALA A 133 -6.59 4.91 -21.85
CA ALA A 133 -5.92 3.76 -22.45
C ALA A 133 -6.00 2.52 -21.56
N LYS A 134 -5.87 2.69 -20.24
CA LYS A 134 -6.04 1.63 -19.24
C LYS A 134 -7.45 1.03 -19.22
N LEU A 135 -8.47 1.85 -19.50
CA LEU A 135 -9.89 1.43 -19.47
C LEU A 135 -10.45 1.10 -20.88
N GLY A 136 -9.64 1.24 -21.92
CA GLY A 136 -10.06 0.91 -23.30
C GLY A 136 -11.01 1.93 -23.93
N ASN A 137 -11.07 3.16 -23.43
CA ASN A 137 -12.00 4.17 -23.97
C ASN A 137 -11.44 4.84 -25.24
N LEU A 138 -11.48 4.09 -26.35
CA LEU A 138 -10.98 4.53 -27.65
C LEU A 138 -11.74 5.76 -28.19
N GLN A 139 -13.04 5.86 -27.96
CA GLN A 139 -13.87 6.95 -28.51
C GLN A 139 -13.46 8.31 -27.95
N LEU A 140 -13.33 8.40 -26.62
CA LEU A 140 -12.89 9.63 -25.98
C LEU A 140 -11.42 9.95 -26.29
N LEU A 141 -10.55 8.93 -26.42
CA LEU A 141 -9.17 9.11 -26.87
C LEU A 141 -9.10 9.76 -28.27
N LYS A 142 -9.84 9.21 -29.24
CA LYS A 142 -9.92 9.76 -30.61
C LYS A 142 -10.44 11.20 -30.60
N TYR A 143 -11.48 11.47 -29.82
CA TYR A 143 -12.05 12.81 -29.69
C TYR A 143 -11.02 13.82 -29.15
N LEU A 144 -10.32 13.49 -28.06
CA LEU A 144 -9.32 14.37 -27.44
C LEU A 144 -8.10 14.58 -28.35
N ALA A 145 -7.63 13.54 -29.03
CA ALA A 145 -6.53 13.63 -29.99
C ALA A 145 -6.88 14.49 -31.21
N SER A 146 -8.10 14.36 -31.74
CA SER A 146 -8.55 15.16 -32.90
C SER A 146 -8.55 16.67 -32.66
N ARG A 147 -8.66 17.10 -31.40
CA ARG A 147 -8.62 18.50 -30.98
C ARG A 147 -7.23 18.99 -30.55
N GLN A 148 -6.18 18.16 -30.71
CA GLN A 148 -4.81 18.46 -30.25
C GLN A 148 -4.74 18.83 -28.75
N MET A 149 -5.71 18.35 -27.94
CA MET A 149 -5.79 18.67 -26.51
C MET A 149 -4.90 17.79 -25.64
N ALA A 150 -4.23 16.81 -26.24
CA ALA A 150 -3.36 15.88 -25.53
C ALA A 150 -2.30 15.28 -26.44
N THR A 151 -1.15 15.00 -25.84
CA THR A 151 -0.06 14.26 -26.47
C THR A 151 -0.19 12.77 -26.15
N VAL A 152 -0.14 11.95 -27.18
CA VAL A 152 0.00 10.50 -27.05
C VAL A 152 1.42 10.17 -26.61
N HIS A 153 1.56 9.22 -25.69
CA HIS A 153 2.85 8.80 -25.15
C HIS A 153 2.95 7.28 -25.10
N GLU A 154 4.18 6.76 -25.17
CA GLU A 154 4.47 5.32 -25.13
C GLU A 154 3.82 4.60 -23.94
N GLY A 155 3.76 5.24 -22.76
CA GLY A 155 3.11 4.66 -21.58
C GLY A 155 1.63 4.31 -21.79
N MET A 156 0.95 4.91 -22.78
CA MET A 156 -0.43 4.55 -23.16
C MET A 156 -0.49 3.20 -23.90
N LEU A 157 0.53 2.91 -24.71
CA LEU A 157 0.68 1.63 -25.41
C LEU A 157 0.88 0.51 -24.39
N LEU A 158 1.77 0.71 -23.42
CA LEU A 158 2.07 -0.27 -22.37
C LEU A 158 0.83 -0.64 -21.55
N VAL A 159 0.03 0.33 -21.12
CA VAL A 159 -1.18 0.02 -20.35
C VAL A 159 -2.31 -0.54 -21.17
N ALA A 160 -2.47 -0.11 -22.42
CA ALA A 160 -3.45 -0.72 -23.30
C ALA A 160 -3.09 -2.20 -23.53
N ALA A 161 -1.80 -2.51 -23.66
CA ALA A 161 -1.28 -3.88 -23.77
C ALA A 161 -1.49 -4.70 -22.50
N ALA A 162 -1.16 -4.15 -21.33
CA ALA A 162 -1.37 -4.79 -20.03
C ALA A 162 -2.86 -5.10 -19.74
N ASN A 163 -3.80 -4.28 -20.25
CA ASN A 163 -5.24 -4.44 -20.02
C ASN A 163 -5.98 -5.07 -21.22
N GLY A 164 -5.27 -5.50 -22.26
CA GLY A 164 -5.86 -6.23 -23.39
C GLY A 164 -6.65 -5.37 -24.39
N HIS A 165 -6.48 -4.06 -24.39
CA HIS A 165 -7.23 -3.12 -25.25
C HIS A 165 -6.61 -3.00 -26.65
N LEU A 166 -6.77 -4.05 -27.45
CA LEU A 166 -6.20 -4.17 -28.80
C LEU A 166 -6.64 -3.04 -29.76
N ASP A 167 -7.86 -2.56 -29.63
CA ASP A 167 -8.41 -1.46 -30.42
C ASP A 167 -7.67 -0.13 -30.15
N VAL A 168 -7.35 0.14 -28.88
CA VAL A 168 -6.52 1.29 -28.48
C VAL A 168 -5.09 1.15 -29.00
N ILE A 169 -4.50 -0.05 -28.91
CA ILE A 169 -3.14 -0.31 -29.43
C ILE A 169 -3.08 -0.09 -30.95
N LYS A 170 -4.04 -0.63 -31.70
CA LYS A 170 -4.15 -0.42 -33.15
C LYS A 170 -4.25 1.06 -33.50
N TRP A 171 -5.05 1.81 -32.75
CA TRP A 171 -5.18 3.24 -32.94
C TRP A 171 -3.86 3.99 -32.67
N LEU A 172 -3.20 3.71 -31.54
CA LEU A 172 -1.92 4.32 -31.17
C LEU A 172 -0.82 4.03 -32.21
N HIS A 173 -0.74 2.80 -32.71
CA HIS A 173 0.27 2.42 -33.70
C HIS A 173 -0.07 2.93 -35.11
N CYS A 174 -1.24 2.57 -35.65
CA CYS A 174 -1.57 2.82 -37.05
C CYS A 174 -2.00 4.26 -37.34
N GLU A 175 -2.67 4.94 -36.40
CA GLU A 175 -3.18 6.31 -36.62
C GLU A 175 -2.27 7.37 -35.98
N GLN A 176 -1.64 7.06 -34.84
CA GLN A 176 -0.80 8.03 -34.13
C GLN A 176 0.71 7.82 -34.35
N GLY A 177 1.11 6.73 -35.01
CA GLY A 177 2.50 6.46 -35.39
C GLY A 177 3.42 6.06 -34.23
N LEU A 178 2.87 5.58 -33.11
CA LEU A 178 3.68 5.05 -32.01
C LEU A 178 4.37 3.75 -32.44
N VAL A 179 5.65 3.64 -32.12
CA VAL A 179 6.46 2.44 -32.38
C VAL A 179 6.07 1.35 -31.37
N LEU A 180 5.92 0.12 -31.85
CA LEU A 180 5.69 -1.04 -30.99
C LEU A 180 6.99 -1.39 -30.26
N THR A 181 6.89 -1.77 -28.98
CA THR A 181 8.05 -2.08 -28.14
C THR A 181 7.94 -3.47 -27.55
N SER A 182 9.08 -4.10 -27.25
CA SER A 182 9.11 -5.39 -26.55
C SER A 182 8.48 -5.29 -25.16
N ASP A 183 8.60 -4.13 -24.51
CA ASP A 183 7.92 -3.85 -23.23
C ASP A 183 6.40 -3.96 -23.37
N ALA A 184 5.78 -3.44 -24.44
CA ALA A 184 4.34 -3.57 -24.66
C ALA A 184 3.93 -5.05 -24.83
N MET A 185 4.72 -5.83 -25.58
CA MET A 185 4.46 -7.26 -25.74
C MET A 185 4.64 -8.04 -24.45
N ARG A 186 5.66 -7.71 -23.64
CA ARG A 186 5.89 -8.30 -22.32
C ARG A 186 4.73 -8.02 -21.36
N GLU A 187 4.26 -6.77 -21.29
CA GLU A 187 3.12 -6.39 -20.46
C GLU A 187 1.84 -7.15 -20.85
N ALA A 188 1.59 -7.33 -22.16
CA ALA A 188 0.49 -8.15 -22.63
C ALA A 188 0.64 -9.62 -22.22
N ALA A 189 1.86 -10.17 -22.32
CA ALA A 189 2.16 -11.56 -21.95
C ALA A 189 2.04 -11.81 -20.44
N GLN A 190 2.51 -10.87 -19.61
CA GLN A 190 2.41 -10.91 -18.13
C GLN A 190 0.97 -10.82 -17.61
N ASN A 191 0.03 -10.34 -18.43
CA ASN A 191 -1.38 -10.24 -18.07
C ASN A 191 -2.27 -11.22 -18.87
N GLY A 192 -1.67 -12.14 -19.64
CA GLY A 192 -2.42 -13.18 -20.36
C GLY A 192 -3.23 -12.68 -21.55
N ASN A 193 -2.91 -11.50 -22.09
CA ASN A 193 -3.61 -10.91 -23.23
C ASN A 193 -3.13 -11.53 -24.55
N VAL A 194 -3.41 -12.83 -24.75
CA VAL A 194 -2.95 -13.61 -25.92
C VAL A 194 -3.30 -12.92 -27.24
N HIS A 195 -4.48 -12.33 -27.37
CA HIS A 195 -4.91 -11.62 -28.59
C HIS A 195 -4.09 -10.36 -28.89
N VAL A 196 -3.59 -9.69 -27.85
CA VAL A 196 -2.66 -8.55 -28.02
C VAL A 196 -1.28 -9.06 -28.40
N VAL A 197 -0.76 -10.10 -27.71
CA VAL A 197 0.53 -10.71 -28.04
C VAL A 197 0.54 -11.20 -29.49
N GLN A 198 -0.52 -11.88 -29.92
CA GLN A 198 -0.72 -12.33 -31.30
C GLN A 198 -0.60 -11.18 -32.30
N TRP A 199 -1.37 -10.11 -32.08
CA TRP A 199 -1.38 -8.99 -33.01
C TRP A 199 -0.06 -8.22 -33.04
N LEU A 200 0.59 -8.03 -31.88
CA LEU A 200 1.88 -7.37 -31.79
C LEU A 200 2.95 -8.16 -32.56
N PHE A 201 2.97 -9.48 -32.40
CA PHE A 201 3.91 -10.37 -33.08
C PHE A 201 3.68 -10.41 -34.60
N ASP A 202 2.42 -10.50 -35.03
CA ASP A 202 2.07 -10.48 -36.45
C ASP A 202 2.40 -9.13 -37.13
N THR A 203 2.47 -8.05 -36.34
CA THR A 203 2.79 -6.69 -36.83
C THR A 203 4.29 -6.43 -36.85
N ASP A 204 5.00 -6.82 -35.78
CA ASP A 204 6.45 -6.65 -35.64
C ASP A 204 7.03 -7.76 -34.74
N ASP A 205 7.56 -8.80 -35.38
CA ASP A 205 8.15 -9.96 -34.69
C ASP A 205 9.44 -9.61 -33.94
N SER A 206 10.10 -8.49 -34.28
CA SER A 206 11.32 -8.03 -33.61
C SER A 206 11.09 -7.61 -32.16
N THR A 207 9.83 -7.33 -31.79
CA THR A 207 9.42 -7.03 -30.41
C THR A 207 9.39 -8.27 -29.51
N CYS A 208 9.43 -9.48 -30.09
CA CYS A 208 9.36 -10.73 -29.34
C CYS A 208 10.74 -11.20 -28.87
N ASP A 209 11.16 -10.72 -27.70
CA ASP A 209 12.37 -11.18 -27.02
C ASP A 209 12.09 -12.26 -25.96
N SER A 210 13.16 -12.79 -25.34
CA SER A 210 13.03 -13.80 -24.29
C SER A 210 12.28 -13.32 -23.04
N SER A 211 12.19 -12.01 -22.81
CA SER A 211 11.50 -11.45 -21.65
C SER A 211 9.98 -11.60 -21.76
N VAL A 212 9.43 -11.63 -22.98
CA VAL A 212 8.00 -11.91 -23.23
C VAL A 212 7.65 -13.33 -22.76
N PHE A 213 8.46 -14.31 -23.15
CA PHE A 213 8.28 -15.71 -22.77
C PHE A 213 8.46 -15.90 -21.25
N VAL A 214 9.49 -15.28 -20.66
CA VAL A 214 9.71 -15.32 -19.20
C VAL A 214 8.56 -14.65 -18.45
N GLY A 215 8.05 -13.52 -18.93
CA GLY A 215 6.91 -12.82 -18.31
C GLY A 215 5.63 -13.66 -18.33
N ALA A 216 5.32 -14.32 -19.45
CA ALA A 216 4.20 -15.26 -19.49
C ALA A 216 4.38 -16.43 -18.50
N ALA A 217 5.61 -16.94 -18.35
CA ALA A 217 5.90 -18.02 -17.42
C ALA A 217 5.81 -17.59 -15.94
N GLU A 218 6.34 -16.42 -15.60
CA GLU A 218 6.31 -15.84 -14.25
C GLU A 218 4.88 -15.61 -13.76
N TYR A 219 3.94 -15.24 -14.64
CA TYR A 219 2.56 -14.93 -14.27
C TYR A 219 1.55 -16.05 -14.61
N GLY A 220 2.04 -17.21 -15.08
CA GLY A 220 1.22 -18.41 -15.21
C GLY A 220 0.37 -18.47 -16.48
N HIS A 221 0.70 -17.70 -17.51
CA HIS A 221 -0.07 -17.62 -18.75
C HIS A 221 0.35 -18.71 -19.75
N LEU A 222 -0.06 -19.95 -19.45
CA LEU A 222 0.25 -21.13 -20.26
C LEU A 222 -0.25 -21.03 -21.71
N ASP A 223 -1.38 -20.37 -21.95
CA ASP A 223 -1.93 -20.12 -23.28
C ASP A 223 -1.02 -19.24 -24.14
N VAL A 224 -0.44 -18.18 -23.57
CA VAL A 224 0.58 -17.35 -24.22
C VAL A 224 1.81 -18.18 -24.54
N LEU A 225 2.30 -19.01 -23.60
CA LEU A 225 3.48 -19.86 -23.80
C LEU A 225 3.28 -20.90 -24.90
N GLN A 226 2.15 -21.60 -24.88
CA GLN A 226 1.78 -22.58 -25.91
C GLN A 226 1.71 -21.92 -27.29
N TRP A 227 1.15 -20.71 -27.35
CA TRP A 227 1.10 -19.95 -28.59
C TRP A 227 2.51 -19.55 -29.07
N LEU A 228 3.34 -18.97 -28.18
CA LEU A 228 4.71 -18.55 -28.50
C LEU A 228 5.58 -19.72 -28.97
N GLN A 229 5.48 -20.91 -28.35
CA GLN A 229 6.28 -22.09 -28.71
C GLN A 229 6.15 -22.50 -30.17
N THR A 230 4.97 -22.30 -30.77
CA THR A 230 4.71 -22.69 -32.16
C THR A 230 5.32 -21.75 -33.20
N ARG A 231 5.79 -20.57 -32.80
CA ARG A 231 6.10 -19.45 -33.71
C ARG A 231 7.43 -18.77 -33.39
N TRP A 232 7.80 -18.71 -32.12
CA TRP A 232 9.02 -18.10 -31.65
C TRP A 232 10.19 -19.07 -31.83
N SER A 233 11.22 -18.64 -32.54
CA SER A 233 12.46 -19.39 -32.77
C SER A 233 13.45 -19.28 -31.61
N GLY A 234 13.11 -18.52 -30.57
CA GLY A 234 13.95 -18.37 -29.38
C GLY A 234 13.94 -19.60 -28.50
N SER A 235 15.01 -19.76 -27.71
CA SER A 235 15.12 -20.85 -26.75
C SER A 235 14.44 -20.46 -25.44
N CYS A 236 13.64 -21.37 -24.87
CA CYS A 236 13.23 -21.25 -23.47
C CYS A 236 14.48 -21.16 -22.60
N GLY A 237 14.76 -19.99 -22.00
CA GLY A 237 15.86 -19.86 -21.05
C GLY A 237 15.59 -20.71 -19.80
N THR A 238 16.64 -21.16 -19.11
CA THR A 238 16.51 -21.84 -17.80
C THR A 238 15.71 -21.01 -16.79
N VAL A 239 15.83 -19.69 -16.96
CA VAL A 239 15.17 -18.65 -16.19
C VAL A 239 13.64 -18.79 -16.23
N ALA A 240 13.01 -19.17 -17.35
CA ALA A 240 11.55 -19.25 -17.44
C ALA A 240 10.94 -20.25 -16.43
N MET A 241 11.57 -21.41 -16.25
CA MET A 241 11.13 -22.40 -15.26
C MET A 241 11.41 -21.94 -13.83
N ASP A 242 12.51 -21.22 -13.60
CA ASP A 242 12.82 -20.62 -12.28
C ASP A 242 11.73 -19.62 -11.85
N TRP A 243 11.31 -18.71 -12.73
CA TRP A 243 10.25 -17.73 -12.42
C TRP A 243 8.87 -18.37 -12.28
N ALA A 244 8.52 -19.34 -13.15
CA ALA A 244 7.27 -20.09 -12.99
C ALA A 244 7.22 -20.84 -11.65
N ALA A 245 8.37 -21.40 -11.22
CA ALA A 245 8.48 -22.08 -9.94
C ALA A 245 8.40 -21.11 -8.76
N ARG A 246 9.06 -19.95 -8.85
CA ARG A 246 8.99 -18.84 -7.88
C ARG A 246 7.55 -18.41 -7.62
N SER A 247 6.74 -18.28 -8.68
CA SER A 247 5.34 -17.83 -8.61
C SER A 247 4.33 -18.95 -8.34
N GLY A 248 4.77 -20.21 -8.31
CA GLY A 248 3.92 -21.34 -7.95
C GLY A 248 3.06 -21.91 -9.08
N HIS A 249 3.37 -21.60 -10.34
CA HIS A 249 2.63 -22.06 -11.51
C HIS A 249 3.06 -23.48 -11.92
N LEU A 250 2.58 -24.49 -11.18
CA LEU A 250 2.96 -25.89 -11.39
C LEU A 250 2.63 -26.40 -12.80
N ASP A 251 1.51 -25.98 -13.37
CA ASP A 251 1.09 -26.30 -14.74
C ASP A 251 2.07 -25.76 -15.79
N VAL A 252 2.55 -24.52 -15.61
CA VAL A 252 3.59 -23.94 -16.45
C VAL A 252 4.92 -24.66 -16.25
N VAL A 253 5.32 -24.98 -15.02
CA VAL A 253 6.56 -25.74 -14.74
C VAL A 253 6.53 -27.11 -15.43
N GLN A 254 5.40 -27.82 -15.33
CA GLN A 254 5.18 -29.11 -16.01
C GLN A 254 5.29 -28.97 -17.52
N TRP A 255 4.59 -27.99 -18.09
CA TRP A 255 4.61 -27.76 -19.52
C TRP A 255 6.00 -27.38 -20.03
N LEU A 256 6.71 -26.49 -19.34
CA LEU A 256 8.09 -26.11 -19.67
C LEU A 256 9.03 -27.32 -19.64
N HIS A 257 8.86 -28.23 -18.68
CA HIS A 257 9.67 -29.44 -18.62
C HIS A 257 9.46 -30.38 -19.81
N GLU A 258 8.24 -30.46 -20.32
CA GLU A 258 7.90 -31.33 -21.46
C GLU A 258 8.30 -30.73 -22.81
N HIS A 259 8.30 -29.39 -22.92
CA HIS A 259 8.40 -28.70 -24.22
C HIS A 259 9.68 -27.88 -24.41
N CYS A 260 10.47 -27.68 -23.36
CA CYS A 260 11.72 -26.92 -23.44
C CYS A 260 12.93 -27.82 -23.15
N ASP A 261 13.92 -27.77 -24.04
CA ASP A 261 15.16 -28.57 -23.91
C ASP A 261 16.03 -28.15 -22.73
N LYS A 262 15.87 -26.91 -22.25
CA LYS A 262 16.61 -26.38 -21.10
C LYS A 262 15.84 -26.63 -19.81
N GLY A 263 16.59 -27.08 -18.81
CA GLY A 263 16.11 -27.31 -17.44
C GLY A 263 15.84 -26.04 -16.65
N CYS A 264 15.83 -26.19 -15.33
CA CYS A 264 15.86 -25.07 -14.39
C CYS A 264 17.27 -24.88 -13.83
N SER A 265 17.46 -23.85 -13.00
CA SER A 265 18.61 -23.77 -12.11
C SER A 265 18.23 -24.25 -10.70
N VAL A 266 19.18 -24.17 -9.76
CA VAL A 266 18.89 -24.40 -8.32
C VAL A 266 17.88 -23.38 -7.77
N ASN A 267 17.75 -22.22 -8.42
CA ASN A 267 16.83 -21.16 -8.01
C ASN A 267 15.37 -21.60 -8.10
N ALA A 268 14.99 -22.50 -9.02
CA ALA A 268 13.60 -22.97 -9.11
C ALA A 268 13.12 -23.57 -7.79
N VAL A 269 13.90 -24.45 -7.16
CA VAL A 269 13.52 -25.06 -5.88
C VAL A 269 13.71 -24.06 -4.74
N ASP A 270 14.80 -23.29 -4.73
CA ASP A 270 15.07 -22.31 -3.67
C ASP A 270 13.97 -21.24 -3.58
N GLU A 271 13.53 -20.71 -4.72
CA GLU A 271 12.52 -19.67 -4.79
C GLU A 271 11.09 -20.22 -4.62
N ALA A 272 10.78 -21.40 -5.17
CA ALA A 272 9.50 -22.07 -4.90
C ALA A 272 9.35 -22.37 -3.41
N ALA A 273 10.41 -22.82 -2.74
CA ALA A 273 10.41 -23.07 -1.30
C ALA A 273 10.26 -21.77 -0.50
N THR A 274 10.97 -20.72 -0.88
CA THR A 274 10.89 -19.39 -0.24
C THR A 274 9.47 -18.81 -0.27
N ASN A 275 8.74 -19.01 -1.37
CA ASN A 275 7.36 -18.55 -1.54
C ASN A 275 6.30 -19.56 -1.10
N GLY A 276 6.71 -20.74 -0.62
CA GLY A 276 5.81 -21.72 0.00
C GLY A 276 5.11 -22.69 -0.96
N HIS A 277 5.54 -22.77 -2.21
CA HIS A 277 4.95 -23.62 -3.25
C HIS A 277 5.40 -25.07 -3.12
N LEU A 278 4.91 -25.76 -2.09
CA LEU A 278 5.30 -27.13 -1.73
C LEU A 278 5.03 -28.15 -2.84
N ASP A 279 3.95 -27.97 -3.60
CA ASP A 279 3.59 -28.78 -4.76
C ASP A 279 4.62 -28.67 -5.89
N VAL A 280 5.05 -27.45 -6.21
CA VAL A 280 6.16 -27.18 -7.14
C VAL A 280 7.45 -27.79 -6.64
N VAL A 281 7.81 -27.59 -5.37
CA VAL A 281 9.03 -28.17 -4.76
C VAL A 281 9.04 -29.70 -4.87
N LYS A 282 7.92 -30.36 -4.52
CA LYS A 282 7.79 -31.82 -4.64
C LYS A 282 7.91 -32.30 -6.07
N TRP A 283 7.32 -31.56 -7.00
CA TRP A 283 7.34 -31.91 -8.41
C TRP A 283 8.75 -31.77 -8.99
N LEU A 284 9.42 -30.63 -8.75
CA LEU A 284 10.79 -30.38 -9.18
C LEU A 284 11.73 -31.44 -8.60
N HIS A 285 11.62 -31.77 -7.30
CA HIS A 285 12.42 -32.84 -6.70
C HIS A 285 12.25 -34.20 -7.37
N LYS A 286 11.04 -34.52 -7.85
CA LYS A 286 10.75 -35.82 -8.45
C LYS A 286 11.28 -35.94 -9.89
N TYR A 287 11.22 -34.86 -10.67
CA TYR A 287 11.48 -34.90 -12.12
C TYR A 287 12.73 -34.14 -12.57
N ARG A 288 13.38 -33.38 -11.67
CA ARG A 288 14.60 -32.61 -11.92
C ARG A 288 15.73 -33.06 -10.98
N SER A 289 16.97 -32.88 -11.43
CA SER A 289 18.18 -33.34 -10.71
C SER A 289 19.10 -32.21 -10.28
N GLU A 290 18.78 -30.96 -10.63
CA GLU A 290 19.55 -29.77 -10.32
C GLU A 290 19.65 -29.52 -8.81
N GLY A 291 18.65 -29.96 -8.05
CA GLY A 291 18.64 -29.84 -6.60
C GLY A 291 18.27 -28.44 -6.12
N CYS A 292 18.80 -28.08 -4.95
CA CYS A 292 18.54 -26.82 -4.27
C CYS A 292 19.77 -26.46 -3.42
N THR A 293 19.76 -25.29 -2.79
CA THR A 293 20.78 -24.89 -1.83
C THR A 293 20.20 -24.78 -0.42
N THR A 294 20.98 -24.31 0.55
CA THR A 294 20.47 -23.96 1.89
C THR A 294 19.43 -22.85 1.84
N LEU A 295 19.38 -22.05 0.76
CA LEU A 295 18.43 -20.97 0.58
C LEU A 295 16.98 -21.47 0.51
N ALA A 296 16.72 -22.69 0.03
CA ALA A 296 15.38 -23.27 0.04
C ALA A 296 14.81 -23.32 1.46
N MET A 297 15.56 -23.85 2.42
CA MET A 297 15.08 -23.98 3.80
C MET A 297 15.17 -22.65 4.56
N ASP A 298 16.23 -21.87 4.36
CA ASP A 298 16.39 -20.54 4.96
C ASP A 298 15.26 -19.60 4.53
N GLY A 299 14.94 -19.56 3.24
CA GLY A 299 13.87 -18.74 2.67
C GLY A 299 12.48 -19.21 3.09
N ALA A 300 12.21 -20.53 3.07
CA ALA A 300 10.95 -21.10 3.54
C ALA A 300 10.68 -20.76 5.02
N ALA A 301 11.73 -20.71 5.84
CA ALA A 301 11.65 -20.32 7.24
C ALA A 301 11.40 -18.81 7.43
N ALA A 302 11.88 -17.97 6.51
CA ALA A 302 11.88 -16.52 6.63
C ALA A 302 10.55 -15.85 6.29
N CYS A 303 10.07 -15.94 5.03
CA CYS A 303 9.09 -14.98 4.51
C CYS A 303 7.70 -15.14 5.17
N ASN A 304 7.04 -16.28 4.97
CA ASN A 304 5.70 -16.54 5.55
C ASN A 304 5.66 -17.75 6.49
N GLY A 305 6.83 -18.23 6.94
CA GLY A 305 6.92 -19.30 7.91
C GLY A 305 6.36 -20.62 7.39
N HIS A 306 6.78 -21.04 6.20
CA HIS A 306 6.25 -22.21 5.49
C HIS A 306 6.72 -23.52 6.14
N VAL A 307 6.21 -23.82 7.35
CA VAL A 307 6.58 -25.01 8.15
C VAL A 307 6.48 -26.30 7.34
N ALA A 308 5.44 -26.45 6.52
CA ALA A 308 5.24 -27.64 5.69
C ALA A 308 6.36 -27.83 4.65
N VAL A 309 6.87 -26.74 4.07
CA VAL A 309 8.03 -26.78 3.16
C VAL A 309 9.30 -27.11 3.92
N VAL A 310 9.53 -26.48 5.08
CA VAL A 310 10.70 -26.75 5.94
C VAL A 310 10.74 -28.24 6.36
N GLN A 311 9.62 -28.77 6.83
CA GLN A 311 9.47 -30.18 7.21
C GLN A 311 9.73 -31.12 6.04
N TRP A 312 9.18 -30.80 4.88
CA TRP A 312 9.35 -31.62 3.69
C TRP A 312 10.79 -31.59 3.18
N LEU A 313 11.42 -30.41 3.12
CA LEU A 313 12.83 -30.27 2.75
C LEU A 313 13.72 -31.03 3.72
N HIS A 314 13.49 -30.94 5.03
CA HIS A 314 14.25 -31.71 6.02
C HIS A 314 14.13 -33.23 5.82
N ALA A 315 12.93 -33.72 5.51
CA ALA A 315 12.70 -35.16 5.36
C ALA A 315 13.24 -35.74 4.04
N ASN A 316 13.38 -34.92 2.99
CA ASN A 316 13.67 -35.40 1.63
C ASN A 316 14.99 -34.87 1.05
N ARG A 317 15.67 -33.92 1.72
CA ARG A 317 16.86 -33.22 1.21
C ARG A 317 17.94 -33.12 2.28
N SER A 318 19.20 -33.07 1.85
CA SER A 318 20.38 -33.16 2.73
C SER A 318 21.16 -31.84 2.86
N GLU A 319 20.82 -30.83 2.06
CA GLU A 319 21.46 -29.51 2.04
C GLU A 319 21.33 -28.79 3.38
N GLY A 320 20.22 -29.01 4.09
CA GLY A 320 19.95 -28.41 5.38
C GLY A 320 19.63 -26.92 5.31
N CYS A 321 19.96 -26.20 6.38
CA CYS A 321 19.77 -24.75 6.49
C CYS A 321 21.01 -24.09 7.11
N THR A 322 21.00 -22.77 7.20
CA THR A 322 21.99 -22.00 7.96
C THR A 322 21.34 -21.40 9.21
N PRO A 323 22.10 -20.75 10.11
CA PRO A 323 21.51 -20.00 11.23
C PRO A 323 20.52 -18.90 10.78
N LEU A 324 20.57 -18.47 9.51
CA LEU A 324 19.65 -17.50 8.95
C LEU A 324 18.20 -17.98 8.96
N ALA A 325 17.95 -19.29 8.83
CA ALA A 325 16.59 -19.84 8.90
C ALA A 325 15.89 -19.45 10.21
N MET A 326 16.53 -19.71 11.35
CA MET A 326 15.96 -19.41 12.66
C MET A 326 16.00 -17.90 12.95
N ASP A 327 17.05 -17.18 12.54
CA ASP A 327 17.13 -15.72 12.70
C ASP A 327 16.01 -14.98 11.97
N TRP A 328 15.71 -15.39 10.73
CA TRP A 328 14.66 -14.79 9.92
C TRP A 328 13.26 -15.24 10.35
N ALA A 329 13.08 -16.50 10.72
CA ALA A 329 11.83 -16.98 11.32
C ALA A 329 11.52 -16.20 12.61
N ALA A 330 12.53 -15.96 13.45
CA ALA A 330 12.39 -15.20 14.69
C ALA A 330 12.08 -13.73 14.42
N ARG A 331 12.75 -13.12 13.44
CA ARG A 331 12.49 -11.74 13.00
C ARG A 331 11.04 -11.52 12.61
N ASN A 332 10.44 -12.46 11.88
CA ASN A 332 9.08 -12.33 11.33
C ASN A 332 8.01 -12.97 12.23
N GLY A 333 8.40 -13.49 13.40
CA GLY A 333 7.45 -13.99 14.40
C GLY A 333 6.89 -15.39 14.10
N HIS A 334 7.54 -16.14 13.21
CA HIS A 334 7.13 -17.49 12.79
C HIS A 334 7.49 -18.53 13.86
N PHE A 335 6.78 -18.46 14.99
CA PHE A 335 7.05 -19.25 16.19
C PHE A 335 7.10 -20.76 15.93
N ASP A 336 6.17 -21.28 15.11
CA ASP A 336 6.12 -22.71 14.81
C ASP A 336 7.35 -23.17 14.03
N VAL A 337 7.88 -22.34 13.13
CA VAL A 337 9.14 -22.60 12.42
C VAL A 337 10.32 -22.54 13.39
N VAL A 338 10.40 -21.51 14.23
CA VAL A 338 11.50 -21.36 15.22
C VAL A 338 11.55 -22.58 16.14
N LYS A 339 10.41 -22.97 16.70
CA LYS A 339 10.28 -24.14 17.56
C LYS A 339 10.68 -25.41 16.80
N TRP A 340 10.13 -25.60 15.61
CA TRP A 340 10.40 -26.80 14.81
C TRP A 340 11.89 -26.91 14.43
N LEU A 341 12.52 -25.82 13.98
CA LEU A 341 13.96 -25.78 13.70
C LEU A 341 14.77 -26.07 14.97
N GLY A 342 14.36 -25.51 16.11
CA GLY A 342 15.01 -25.75 17.39
C GLY A 342 14.96 -27.20 17.86
N ASP A 343 13.84 -27.87 17.64
CA ASP A 343 13.60 -29.24 18.08
C ASP A 343 14.21 -30.29 17.12
N ASN A 344 14.39 -29.95 15.83
CA ASN A 344 14.74 -30.93 14.78
C ASN A 344 16.08 -30.66 14.07
N ARG A 345 16.72 -29.51 14.31
CA ARG A 345 17.95 -29.08 13.62
C ARG A 345 19.01 -28.57 14.59
N SER A 346 20.28 -28.68 14.21
CA SER A 346 21.43 -28.38 15.08
C SER A 346 22.19 -27.12 14.69
N GLU A 347 21.88 -26.52 13.53
CA GLU A 347 22.56 -25.35 12.97
C GLU A 347 22.37 -24.11 13.85
N GLY A 348 21.27 -24.05 14.61
CA GLY A 348 21.04 -23.02 15.62
C GLY A 348 20.63 -21.66 15.09
N CYS A 349 20.91 -20.62 15.87
CA CYS A 349 20.66 -19.22 15.51
C CYS A 349 21.84 -18.34 15.90
N THR A 350 21.73 -17.03 15.65
CA THR A 350 22.64 -16.04 16.20
C THR A 350 21.92 -15.16 17.23
N SER A 351 22.63 -14.25 17.89
CA SER A 351 22.00 -13.24 18.74
C SER A 351 20.99 -12.36 17.97
N ALA A 352 21.10 -12.32 16.64
CA ALA A 352 20.17 -11.59 15.78
C ALA A 352 18.73 -12.16 15.85
N ALA A 353 18.54 -13.45 16.14
CA ALA A 353 17.21 -14.03 16.32
C ALA A 353 16.44 -13.31 17.44
N MET A 354 17.03 -13.23 18.63
CA MET A 354 16.37 -12.59 19.78
C MET A 354 16.33 -11.08 19.64
N ASP A 355 17.38 -10.44 19.12
CA ASP A 355 17.42 -8.99 18.88
C ASP A 355 16.32 -8.55 17.90
N LYS A 356 16.13 -9.29 16.80
CA LYS A 356 15.10 -8.97 15.80
C LYS A 356 13.71 -9.35 16.28
N ALA A 357 13.54 -10.49 16.94
CA ALA A 357 12.25 -10.86 17.56
C ALA A 357 11.81 -9.79 18.57
N ALA A 358 12.74 -9.23 19.34
CA ALA A 358 12.46 -8.14 20.27
C ALA A 358 12.08 -6.84 19.55
N ARG A 359 12.82 -6.47 18.49
CA ARG A 359 12.54 -5.30 17.64
C ARG A 359 11.12 -5.30 17.07
N TYR A 360 10.61 -6.46 16.67
CA TYR A 360 9.30 -6.61 16.03
C TYR A 360 8.20 -7.09 17.00
N GLY A 361 8.48 -7.12 18.31
CA GLY A 361 7.45 -7.36 19.33
C GLY A 361 7.04 -8.82 19.50
N HIS A 362 7.83 -9.77 19.00
CA HIS A 362 7.51 -11.20 19.04
C HIS A 362 7.87 -11.83 20.39
N LEU A 363 7.20 -11.41 21.47
CA LEU A 363 7.50 -11.83 22.84
C LEU A 363 7.50 -13.36 23.03
N LYS A 364 6.59 -14.09 22.36
CA LYS A 364 6.56 -15.57 22.41
C LYS A 364 7.86 -16.19 21.90
N VAL A 365 8.38 -15.66 20.79
CA VAL A 365 9.65 -16.10 20.20
C VAL A 365 10.81 -15.75 21.14
N VAL A 366 10.85 -14.52 21.68
CA VAL A 366 11.89 -14.09 22.64
C VAL A 366 11.96 -15.02 23.85
N LYS A 367 10.81 -15.32 24.47
CA LYS A 367 10.72 -16.25 25.61
C LYS A 367 11.22 -17.64 25.27
N TRP A 368 10.85 -18.15 24.10
CA TRP A 368 11.25 -19.47 23.67
C TRP A 368 12.75 -19.54 23.38
N LEU A 369 13.29 -18.57 22.65
CA LEU A 369 14.73 -18.45 22.38
C LEU A 369 15.51 -18.39 23.70
N HIS A 370 15.06 -17.61 24.67
CA HIS A 370 15.71 -17.55 25.98
C HIS A 370 15.72 -18.88 26.74
N ALA A 371 14.63 -19.63 26.69
CA ALA A 371 14.50 -20.88 27.42
C ALA A 371 15.25 -22.06 26.76
N HIS A 372 15.43 -22.03 25.43
CA HIS A 372 15.92 -23.19 24.67
C HIS A 372 17.25 -22.94 23.95
N ARG A 373 17.75 -21.70 23.89
CA ARG A 373 18.97 -21.32 23.17
C ARG A 373 19.97 -20.61 24.09
N THR A 374 21.25 -20.77 23.81
CA THR A 374 22.35 -20.21 24.62
C THR A 374 22.98 -18.96 24.00
N GLU A 375 22.67 -18.68 22.74
CA GLU A 375 23.21 -17.55 21.97
C GLU A 375 22.80 -16.18 22.54
N GLY A 376 21.67 -16.13 23.24
CA GLY A 376 21.22 -14.94 23.95
C GLY A 376 20.82 -13.78 23.03
N CYS A 377 20.98 -12.56 23.56
CA CYS A 377 20.74 -11.32 22.83
C CYS A 377 21.89 -10.35 23.03
N THR A 378 21.84 -9.22 22.33
CA THR A 378 22.71 -8.07 22.62
C THR A 378 21.90 -6.94 23.24
N ILE A 379 22.55 -5.83 23.60
CA ILE A 379 21.86 -4.59 24.00
C ILE A 379 20.86 -4.10 22.94
N ASN A 380 21.01 -4.53 21.68
CA ASN A 380 20.10 -4.19 20.61
C ASN A 380 18.69 -4.73 20.82
N ALA A 381 18.50 -5.88 21.50
CA ALA A 381 17.17 -6.39 21.78
C ALA A 381 16.31 -5.37 22.52
N MET A 382 16.80 -4.83 23.64
CA MET A 382 16.06 -3.85 24.43
C MET A 382 16.04 -2.48 23.76
N ASN A 383 17.15 -2.03 23.16
CA ASN A 383 17.20 -0.77 22.43
C ASN A 383 16.18 -0.72 21.28
N LYS A 384 16.08 -1.80 20.50
CA LYS A 384 15.19 -1.88 19.34
C LYS A 384 13.75 -2.17 19.72
N ALA A 385 13.50 -2.93 20.78
CA ALA A 385 12.15 -3.07 21.34
C ALA A 385 11.62 -1.73 21.87
N ALA A 386 12.47 -0.93 22.51
CA ALA A 386 12.12 0.41 22.97
C ALA A 386 11.87 1.40 21.82
N GLU A 387 12.73 1.35 20.78
CA GLU A 387 12.55 2.12 19.53
C GLU A 387 11.24 1.80 18.82
N ALA A 388 10.74 0.57 18.91
CA ALA A 388 9.49 0.13 18.26
C ALA A 388 8.27 0.16 19.18
N GLY A 389 8.42 0.54 20.46
CA GLY A 389 7.31 0.68 21.40
C GLY A 389 6.80 -0.62 22.02
N HIS A 390 7.58 -1.70 21.99
CA HIS A 390 7.18 -3.01 22.53
C HIS A 390 7.45 -3.11 24.03
N LEU A 391 6.62 -2.46 24.85
CA LEU A 391 6.79 -2.38 26.30
C LEU A 391 6.84 -3.74 26.99
N ASP A 392 6.01 -4.69 26.56
CA ASP A 392 5.95 -6.04 27.10
C ASP A 392 7.27 -6.80 26.91
N VAL A 393 7.89 -6.64 25.75
CA VAL A 393 9.24 -7.15 25.44
C VAL A 393 10.29 -6.43 26.28
N VAL A 394 10.25 -5.09 26.38
CA VAL A 394 11.20 -4.32 27.20
C VAL A 394 11.15 -4.74 28.67
N LYS A 395 9.95 -4.85 29.25
CA LYS A 395 9.74 -5.34 30.63
C LYS A 395 10.30 -6.74 30.82
N TRP A 396 10.04 -7.61 29.86
CA TRP A 396 10.49 -8.99 29.94
C TRP A 396 12.02 -9.10 29.83
N LEU A 397 12.64 -8.41 28.87
CA LEU A 397 14.09 -8.35 28.72
C LEU A 397 14.75 -7.76 29.97
N HIS A 398 14.20 -6.68 30.54
CA HIS A 398 14.73 -6.06 31.75
C HIS A 398 14.76 -7.02 32.95
N THR A 399 13.76 -7.90 33.06
CA THR A 399 13.62 -8.81 34.19
C THR A 399 14.37 -10.13 34.02
N HIS A 400 14.65 -10.56 32.79
CA HIS A 400 15.20 -11.90 32.51
C HIS A 400 16.59 -11.88 31.82
N ARG A 401 17.08 -10.72 31.38
CA ARG A 401 18.36 -10.57 30.68
C ARG A 401 19.26 -9.55 31.38
N SER A 402 20.57 -9.80 31.37
CA SER A 402 21.57 -8.97 32.05
C SER A 402 22.27 -7.98 31.11
N GLU A 403 22.10 -8.14 29.79
CA GLU A 403 22.72 -7.28 28.78
C GLU A 403 22.24 -5.83 28.89
N GLY A 404 20.99 -5.61 29.29
CA GLY A 404 20.42 -4.29 29.49
C GLY A 404 20.17 -3.52 28.19
N CYS A 405 20.25 -2.18 28.27
CA CYS A 405 20.13 -1.26 27.14
C CYS A 405 21.27 -0.23 27.16
N SER A 406 21.32 0.60 26.11
CA SER A 406 22.13 1.82 26.10
C SER A 406 21.23 3.05 26.07
N ARG A 407 21.84 4.25 26.13
CA ARG A 407 21.15 5.54 25.94
C ARG A 407 20.21 5.59 24.74
N SER A 408 20.56 4.80 23.71
CA SER A 408 19.75 4.66 22.51
C SER A 408 18.32 4.19 22.77
N ALA A 409 18.05 3.40 23.81
CA ALA A 409 16.69 2.93 24.11
C ALA A 409 15.76 4.10 24.42
N MET A 410 16.15 4.96 25.36
CA MET A 410 15.34 6.10 25.78
C MET A 410 15.34 7.21 24.72
N THR A 411 16.49 7.51 24.09
CA THR A 411 16.57 8.45 22.95
C THR A 411 15.56 8.10 21.85
N ARG A 412 15.52 6.83 21.42
CA ARG A 412 14.66 6.42 20.30
C ARG A 412 13.20 6.23 20.71
N ALA A 413 12.93 5.83 21.96
CA ALA A 413 11.58 5.80 22.49
C ALA A 413 10.95 7.21 22.52
N ILE A 414 11.73 8.24 22.90
CA ILE A 414 11.33 9.65 22.83
C ILE A 414 11.08 10.08 21.39
N ALA A 415 12.01 9.79 20.47
CA ALA A 415 11.87 10.14 19.05
C ALA A 415 10.62 9.55 18.39
N ASN A 416 10.30 8.29 18.71
CA ASN A 416 9.16 7.57 18.16
C ASN A 416 7.90 7.65 19.03
N LYS A 417 7.91 8.47 20.09
CA LYS A 417 6.73 8.82 20.90
C LYS A 417 6.12 7.65 21.67
N HIS A 418 6.95 6.74 22.17
CA HIS A 418 6.50 5.56 22.93
C HIS A 418 6.43 5.86 24.44
N PHE A 419 5.37 6.55 24.86
CA PHE A 419 5.17 7.07 26.22
C PHE A 419 5.40 6.04 27.33
N ASP A 420 4.77 4.90 27.18
CA ASP A 420 4.75 3.81 28.15
C ASP A 420 6.14 3.18 28.32
N VAL A 421 6.90 3.08 27.22
CA VAL A 421 8.32 2.69 27.22
C VAL A 421 9.19 3.76 27.88
N ILE A 422 8.99 5.04 27.57
CA ILE A 422 9.76 6.16 28.18
C ILE A 422 9.60 6.14 29.70
N MET A 423 8.36 6.04 30.19
CA MET A 423 8.07 5.95 31.62
C MET A 423 8.71 4.73 32.26
N PHE A 424 8.64 3.58 31.60
CA PHE A 424 9.25 2.36 32.12
C PHE A 424 10.77 2.49 32.24
N LEU A 425 11.44 2.98 31.19
CA LEU A 425 12.89 3.18 31.17
C LEU A 425 13.31 4.20 32.23
N HIS A 426 12.62 5.34 32.36
CA HIS A 426 12.90 6.31 33.41
C HIS A 426 12.87 5.71 34.83
N LEU A 427 11.87 4.88 35.11
CA LEU A 427 11.67 4.31 36.44
C LEU A 427 12.63 3.17 36.80
N HIS A 428 13.16 2.45 35.79
CA HIS A 428 13.87 1.18 36.01
C HIS A 428 15.30 1.16 35.45
N ARG A 429 15.71 2.18 34.70
CA ARG A 429 17.01 2.28 34.00
C ARG A 429 17.67 3.63 34.29
N ASN A 430 18.99 3.70 34.21
CA ASN A 430 19.79 4.87 34.60
C ASN A 430 20.84 5.30 33.56
N GLU A 431 20.81 4.70 32.37
CA GLU A 431 21.80 4.95 31.31
C GLU A 431 21.73 6.36 30.74
N GLY A 432 20.59 7.05 30.91
CA GLY A 432 20.30 8.37 30.35
C GLY A 432 19.88 8.31 28.88
N PHE A 433 19.89 9.45 28.21
CA PHE A 433 19.62 9.58 26.78
C PHE A 433 20.34 10.81 26.22
N ASP A 434 20.62 10.80 24.91
CA ASP A 434 21.20 11.94 24.19
C ASP A 434 20.27 12.29 23.02
N LEU A 435 19.76 13.53 22.95
CA LEU A 435 18.94 14.02 21.84
C LEU A 435 19.78 14.92 20.92
N PRO A 436 19.60 14.83 19.59
CA PRO A 436 20.24 15.76 18.66
C PRO A 436 19.78 17.21 18.91
N ILE A 437 20.72 18.16 18.86
CA ILE A 437 20.41 19.60 18.84
C ILE A 437 19.47 19.87 17.65
N ASN A 438 18.44 20.68 17.86
CA ASN A 438 17.36 20.99 16.92
C ASN A 438 16.38 19.85 16.60
N MET A 439 16.37 18.77 17.38
CA MET A 439 15.32 17.75 17.24
C MET A 439 13.95 18.31 17.63
N THR A 440 12.95 18.12 16.76
CA THR A 440 11.56 18.46 17.06
C THR A 440 10.87 17.33 17.82
N ILE A 441 10.47 17.58 19.05
CA ILE A 441 9.76 16.66 19.93
C ILE A 441 8.25 16.96 19.85
N ARG A 442 7.48 15.95 19.45
CA ARG A 442 6.02 16.01 19.30
C ARG A 442 5.37 14.95 20.20
N LEU A 443 5.19 15.29 21.46
CA LEU A 443 4.58 14.45 22.51
C LEU A 443 3.35 15.17 23.13
N PRO A 444 2.43 14.50 23.83
CA PRO A 444 1.43 15.15 24.67
C PRO A 444 2.07 16.15 25.62
N LEU A 445 1.36 17.25 25.87
CA LEU A 445 1.86 18.40 26.63
C LEU A 445 2.41 17.99 28.01
N GLU A 446 1.72 17.09 28.69
CA GLU A 446 2.11 16.60 30.02
C GLU A 446 3.46 15.89 29.99
N LEU A 447 3.76 15.13 28.92
CA LEU A 447 5.05 14.47 28.79
C LEU A 447 6.15 15.47 28.39
N GLN A 448 5.84 16.46 27.56
CA GLN A 448 6.81 17.53 27.27
C GLN A 448 7.20 18.28 28.54
N GLN A 449 6.21 18.64 29.36
CA GLN A 449 6.42 19.28 30.66
C GLN A 449 7.25 18.40 31.59
N TRP A 450 6.91 17.11 31.65
CA TRP A 450 7.65 16.15 32.46
C TRP A 450 9.10 15.98 31.99
N LEU A 451 9.36 15.92 30.67
CA LEU A 451 10.70 15.82 30.11
C LEU A 451 11.53 17.07 30.44
N VAL A 452 10.98 18.27 30.23
CA VAL A 452 11.67 19.52 30.54
C VAL A 452 11.95 19.66 32.03
N ALA A 453 11.01 19.26 32.89
CA ALA A 453 11.16 19.32 34.34
C ALA A 453 12.16 18.29 34.89
N SER A 454 12.25 17.12 34.26
CA SER A 454 13.09 16.01 34.75
C SER A 454 14.48 15.98 34.12
N TYR A 455 14.65 16.55 32.93
CA TYR A 455 15.85 16.43 32.08
C TYR A 455 16.18 17.72 31.34
N THR A 456 16.26 18.84 32.07
CA THR A 456 16.43 20.18 31.48
C THR A 456 17.69 20.30 30.63
N ASP A 457 18.80 19.70 31.06
CA ASP A 457 20.08 19.79 30.37
C ASP A 457 20.10 18.92 29.09
N GLU A 458 19.53 17.71 29.15
CA GLU A 458 19.51 16.76 28.05
C GLU A 458 18.56 17.13 26.91
N VAL A 459 17.54 17.96 27.20
CA VAL A 459 16.61 18.50 26.19
C VAL A 459 16.99 19.91 25.72
N SER A 460 18.09 20.47 26.24
CA SER A 460 18.60 21.79 25.86
C SER A 460 18.92 21.83 24.35
N GLY A 461 18.34 22.79 23.63
CA GLY A 461 18.45 22.90 22.17
C GLY A 461 17.44 22.05 21.37
N CYS A 462 16.53 21.32 22.01
CA CYS A 462 15.40 20.68 21.33
C CYS A 462 14.24 21.67 21.09
N HIS A 463 13.46 21.40 20.04
CA HIS A 463 12.26 22.17 19.72
C HIS A 463 11.03 21.38 20.14
N PHE A 464 10.11 21.99 20.88
CA PHE A 464 8.89 21.33 21.33
C PHE A 464 7.69 21.87 20.55
N GLU A 465 6.94 20.99 19.90
CA GLU A 465 5.74 21.34 19.14
C GLU A 465 4.49 20.76 19.81
N THR A 466 3.47 21.60 20.02
CA THR A 466 2.19 21.22 20.66
C THR A 466 1.01 21.50 19.73
N THR A 467 -0.05 20.69 19.83
CA THR A 467 -1.27 20.91 19.02
C THR A 467 -2.22 21.89 19.72
N LYS A 468 -2.96 22.68 18.94
CA LYS A 468 -3.89 23.71 19.45
C LYS A 468 -5.12 23.15 20.20
N LEU A 469 -5.37 21.84 20.13
CA LEU A 469 -6.44 21.16 20.86
C LEU A 469 -6.05 20.89 22.32
N ASP A 470 -4.79 20.58 22.58
CA ASP A 470 -4.24 20.37 23.94
C ASP A 470 -4.09 21.69 24.73
N TRP A 471 -4.28 22.82 24.04
CA TRP A 471 -4.11 24.18 24.55
C TRP A 471 -5.29 24.69 25.39
N HIS A 472 -6.52 24.28 25.06
CA HIS A 472 -7.72 24.84 25.70
C HIS A 472 -8.08 24.16 27.04
N SER A 473 -7.39 23.07 27.42
CA SER A 473 -7.67 22.30 28.65
C SER A 473 -6.77 22.64 29.85
N SER A 474 -5.71 23.46 29.69
CA SER A 474 -4.63 23.55 30.70
C SER A 474 -4.01 24.96 30.82
N SER A 475 -4.78 25.96 31.27
CA SER A 475 -4.27 27.34 31.45
C SER A 475 -3.27 27.52 32.60
N ASP A 476 -3.32 26.67 33.64
CA ASP A 476 -2.37 26.71 34.77
C ASP A 476 -1.09 25.89 34.54
N SER A 477 -1.14 24.90 33.65
CA SER A 477 -0.06 23.94 33.40
C SER A 477 1.08 24.52 32.54
N LEU A 478 0.80 25.57 31.75
CA LEU A 478 1.72 26.19 30.78
C LEU A 478 2.85 27.03 31.40
N ARG A 479 2.68 27.55 32.63
CA ARG A 479 3.71 28.37 33.29
C ARG A 479 5.06 27.67 33.43
N ARG A 480 5.09 26.33 33.48
CA ARG A 480 6.35 25.57 33.63
C ARG A 480 7.16 25.41 32.33
N LEU A 481 6.51 25.41 31.16
CA LEU A 481 7.20 25.37 29.86
C LEU A 481 7.68 26.77 29.43
N GLU A 482 6.90 27.82 29.73
CA GLU A 482 7.30 29.22 29.45
C GLU A 482 8.41 29.72 30.40
N HIS A 483 8.58 29.11 31.57
CA HIS A 483 9.69 29.36 32.50
C HIS A 483 10.88 28.40 32.32
N ALA A 484 10.89 27.57 31.28
CA ALA A 484 12.09 26.81 30.92
C ALA A 484 13.25 27.77 30.58
N PRO A 485 14.50 27.46 30.93
CA PRO A 485 15.64 28.31 30.59
C PRO A 485 15.67 28.57 29.07
N ALA A 486 16.23 29.71 28.66
CA ALA A 486 16.20 30.27 27.28
C ALA A 486 16.71 29.35 26.14
N ALA A 487 17.10 28.11 26.44
CA ALA A 487 17.61 27.09 25.54
C ALA A 487 16.53 26.13 24.99
N VAL A 488 15.25 26.30 25.33
CA VAL A 488 14.14 25.46 24.84
C VAL A 488 13.16 26.29 23.99
N HIS A 489 13.07 25.98 22.69
CA HIS A 489 12.15 26.68 21.78
C HIS A 489 10.83 25.92 21.64
N VAL A 490 9.72 26.55 22.01
CA VAL A 490 8.36 26.01 21.85
C VAL A 490 7.67 26.70 20.67
N SER A 491 7.18 25.92 19.70
CA SER A 491 6.51 26.43 18.49
C SER A 491 5.15 25.76 18.24
N TYR A 492 4.34 26.38 17.38
CA TYR A 492 2.94 26.03 17.13
C TYR A 492 2.74 25.50 15.71
N PHE A 493 1.87 24.51 15.52
CA PHE A 493 1.45 24.05 14.19
C PHE A 493 -0.08 24.06 14.07
N ASN A 494 -0.60 24.77 13.06
CA ASN A 494 -2.03 24.74 12.72
C ASN A 494 -2.27 23.60 11.71
N PHE A 495 -3.20 22.69 11.98
CA PHE A 495 -3.82 21.91 10.90
C PHE A 495 -4.69 22.86 10.08
N THR A 496 -4.26 23.21 8.88
CA THR A 496 -5.16 23.71 7.85
C THR A 496 -5.94 22.50 7.33
N TRP A 497 -7.23 22.44 7.64
CA TRP A 497 -8.17 21.44 7.13
C TRP A 497 -8.37 21.58 5.63
#